data_AF-A0A2C6LHJ3-F1
#
_entry.id   AF-A0A2C6LHJ3-F1
#
_cell.length_a   1.000
_cell.length_b   1.000
_cell.length_c   1.000
_cell.angle_alpha   90.00
_cell.angle_beta   90.00
_cell.angle_gamma   90.00
#
_symmetry.space_group_name_H-M   'P 1'
#
loop_
_entity.id
_entity.type
_entity.pdbx_description
1 polymer ?
#
loop_
_entity_poly.entity_id
_entity_poly.type
_entity_poly.pdbx_seq_one_letter_code
_entity_poly.pdbx_strand_id
1 'polypeptide(L)'
;MNPIRSELHRLVDALPDHKVRTVKQIIEIIIRENPWEELLASPPEVDEHLTEEEKLAINEAEQDIAAGLTKPWEQVKKELGL
;
A
#
# COMPACT_ATOMS: atom_id res chain seq x y z
N MET A 1 16.98 29.03 11.22
CA MET A 1 17.20 28.43 9.88
C MET A 1 17.95 27.11 10.09
N ASN A 2 17.48 25.99 9.54
CA ASN A 2 18.14 24.70 9.74
C ASN A 2 19.44 24.65 8.91
N PRO A 3 20.62 24.49 9.54
CA PRO A 3 21.91 24.55 8.82
C PRO A 3 22.04 23.40 7.81
N ILE A 4 21.51 22.23 8.11
CA ILE A 4 21.52 21.06 7.22
C ILE A 4 20.66 21.31 5.98
N ARG A 5 19.49 21.95 6.16
CA ARG A 5 18.61 22.32 5.03
C ARG A 5 19.30 23.31 4.10
N SER A 6 20.04 24.26 4.67
CA SER A 6 20.78 25.27 3.90
C SER A 6 21.90 24.62 3.07
N GLU A 7 22.58 23.63 3.64
CA GLU A 7 23.62 22.87 2.94
C GLU A 7 23.04 21.98 1.83
N LEU A 8 21.88 21.37 2.05
CA LEU A 8 21.19 20.59 1.01
C LEU A 8 20.83 21.47 -0.20
N HIS A 9 20.34 22.70 0.01
CA HIS A 9 20.07 23.63 -1.10
C HIS A 9 21.33 23.92 -1.91
N ARG A 10 22.46 24.17 -1.26
CA ARG A 10 23.75 24.39 -1.95
C ARG A 10 24.18 23.19 -2.77
N LEU A 11 24.00 21.97 -2.24
CA LEU A 11 24.31 20.75 -2.98
C LEU A 11 23.43 20.58 -4.20
N VAL A 12 22.13 20.88 -4.09
CA VAL A 12 21.19 20.85 -5.22
C VAL A 12 21.58 21.87 -6.29
N ASP A 13 21.93 23.10 -5.88
CA ASP A 13 22.34 24.17 -6.80
C ASP A 13 23.67 23.84 -7.52
N ALA A 14 24.54 23.05 -6.90
CA ALA A 14 25.82 22.64 -7.46
C ALA A 14 25.75 21.37 -8.34
N LEU A 15 24.56 20.79 -8.54
CA LEU A 15 24.43 19.56 -9.32
C LEU A 15 24.69 19.77 -10.81
N PRO A 16 25.47 18.89 -11.45
CA PRO A 16 25.52 18.84 -12.91
C PRO A 16 24.15 18.48 -13.49
N ASP A 17 23.74 19.13 -14.59
CA ASP A 17 22.41 18.95 -15.21
C ASP A 17 22.03 17.48 -15.46
N HIS A 18 22.99 16.67 -15.91
CA HIS A 18 22.79 15.25 -16.20
C HIS A 18 22.44 14.40 -14.95
N LYS A 19 22.68 14.92 -13.74
CA LYS A 19 22.37 14.26 -12.46
C LYS A 19 21.09 14.77 -11.81
N VAL A 20 20.56 15.92 -12.25
CA VAL A 20 19.39 16.57 -11.64
C VAL A 20 18.18 15.62 -11.62
N ARG A 21 17.92 14.92 -12.74
CA ARG A 21 16.81 13.96 -12.83
C ARG A 21 16.94 12.83 -11.80
N THR A 22 18.12 12.23 -11.68
CA THR A 22 18.37 11.12 -10.75
C THR A 22 18.23 11.57 -9.30
N VAL A 23 18.78 12.74 -8.95
CA VAL A 23 18.69 13.25 -7.57
C VAL A 23 17.25 13.62 -7.22
N LYS A 24 16.47 14.19 -8.14
CA LYS A 24 15.03 14.45 -7.94
C LYS A 24 14.29 13.16 -7.56
N GLN A 25 14.48 12.08 -8.31
CA GLN A 25 13.82 10.80 -8.04
C GLN A 25 14.17 10.24 -6.66
N ILE A 26 15.44 10.33 -6.25
CA ILE A 26 15.90 9.86 -4.93
C ILE A 26 15.27 10.71 -3.81
N ILE A 27 15.27 12.04 -3.95
CA ILE A 27 14.65 12.92 -2.96
C ILE A 27 13.15 12.67 -2.86
N GLU A 28 12.46 12.45 -3.98
CA GLU A 28 11.03 12.09 -4.01
C GLU A 28 10.76 10.78 -3.28
N ILE A 29 11.61 9.77 -3.44
CA ILE A 29 11.51 8.51 -2.69
C ILE A 29 11.69 8.74 -1.19
N ILE A 30 12.67 9.57 -0.79
CA ILE A 30 12.93 9.85 0.63
C ILE A 30 11.78 10.66 1.26
N ILE A 31 11.17 11.57 0.49
CA ILE A 31 10.03 12.38 0.94
C ILE A 31 8.76 11.52 1.07
N ARG A 32 8.59 10.50 0.22
CA ARG A 32 7.49 9.52 0.34
C ARG A 32 7.73 8.66 1.59
N GLU A 33 7.28 9.14 2.75
CA GLU A 33 7.39 8.44 4.04
C GLU A 33 6.77 7.03 3.98
N ASN A 34 5.75 6.84 3.14
CA ASN A 34 5.21 5.52 2.80
C ASN A 34 5.08 5.38 1.27
N PRO A 35 5.82 4.46 0.62
CA PRO A 35 5.77 4.27 -0.83
C PRO A 35 4.39 3.80 -1.34
N TRP A 36 3.51 3.37 -0.44
CA TRP A 36 2.17 2.87 -0.73
C TRP A 36 1.07 3.90 -0.51
N GLU A 37 1.37 5.10 0.00
CA GLU A 37 0.34 6.06 0.39
C GLU A 37 -0.56 6.47 -0.77
N GLU A 38 0.04 6.78 -1.92
CA GLU A 38 -0.69 7.13 -3.15
C GLU A 38 -1.50 5.94 -3.69
N LEU A 39 -0.94 4.73 -3.64
CA LEU A 39 -1.61 3.49 -4.07
C LEU A 39 -2.78 3.11 -3.15
N LEU A 40 -2.64 3.27 -1.84
CA LEU A 40 -3.69 2.95 -0.87
C LEU A 40 -4.77 4.03 -0.81
N ALA A 41 -4.42 5.28 -1.07
CA ALA A 41 -5.38 6.39 -1.15
C ALA A 41 -6.24 6.32 -2.41
N SER A 42 -5.69 5.78 -3.49
CA SER A 42 -6.40 5.59 -4.76
C SER A 42 -5.99 4.26 -5.40
N PRO A 43 -6.44 3.11 -4.86
CA PRO A 43 -6.13 1.82 -5.44
C PRO A 43 -6.67 1.77 -6.86
N PRO A 44 -5.94 1.16 -7.80
CA PRO A 44 -6.42 1.05 -9.17
C PRO A 44 -7.72 0.25 -9.17
N GLU A 45 -8.75 0.79 -9.82
CA GLU A 45 -10.00 0.08 -10.06
C GLU A 45 -9.76 -1.00 -11.13
N VAL A 46 -9.17 -2.11 -10.71
CA VAL A 46 -8.97 -3.30 -11.56
C VAL A 46 -10.08 -4.29 -11.23
N ASP A 47 -10.91 -4.60 -12.20
CA ASP A 47 -11.83 -5.73 -12.13
C ASP A 47 -11.02 -7.01 -12.41
N GLU A 48 -10.32 -7.49 -11.38
CA GLU A 48 -9.48 -8.68 -11.46
C GLU A 48 -10.36 -9.91 -11.68
N HIS A 49 -10.06 -10.69 -12.72
CA HIS A 49 -10.76 -11.93 -12.96
C HIS A 49 -10.43 -12.94 -11.86
N LEU A 50 -11.47 -13.57 -11.31
CA LEU A 50 -11.30 -14.68 -10.37
C LEU A 50 -10.41 -15.78 -10.96
N THR A 51 -9.37 -16.11 -10.23
CA THR A 51 -8.53 -17.28 -10.46
C THR A 51 -9.31 -18.57 -10.13
N GLU A 52 -8.81 -19.72 -10.59
CA GLU A 52 -9.42 -21.01 -10.28
C GLU A 52 -9.33 -21.34 -8.78
N GLU A 53 -8.25 -20.95 -8.11
CA GLU A 53 -8.09 -21.14 -6.67
C GLU A 53 -9.14 -20.36 -5.88
N GLU A 54 -9.42 -19.11 -6.28
CA GLU A 54 -10.46 -18.28 -5.66
C GLU A 54 -11.86 -18.84 -5.89
N LYS A 55 -12.15 -19.34 -7.10
CA LYS A 55 -13.45 -20.01 -7.37
C LYS A 55 -13.64 -21.23 -6.48
N LEU A 56 -12.59 -22.03 -6.26
CA LEU A 56 -12.63 -23.17 -5.36
C LEU A 56 -12.88 -22.74 -3.92
N ALA A 57 -12.17 -21.72 -3.44
CA ALA A 57 -12.34 -21.18 -2.08
C ALA A 57 -13.74 -20.61 -1.85
N ILE A 58 -14.32 -19.93 -2.86
CA ILE A 58 -15.70 -19.44 -2.80
C ILE A 58 -16.68 -20.62 -2.68
N ASN A 59 -16.52 -21.65 -3.51
CA ASN A 59 -17.39 -22.83 -3.46
C ASN A 59 -17.28 -23.57 -2.11
N GLU A 60 -16.08 -23.66 -1.52
CA GLU A 60 -15.89 -24.20 -0.17
C GLU A 60 -16.65 -23.36 0.87
N ALA A 61 -16.50 -22.04 0.84
CA ALA A 61 -17.20 -21.14 1.76
C ALA A 61 -18.73 -21.23 1.62
N GLU A 62 -19.26 -21.34 0.40
CA GLU A 62 -20.69 -21.55 0.16
C GLU A 62 -21.21 -22.86 0.77
N GLN A 63 -20.42 -23.94 0.68
CA GLN A 63 -20.74 -25.22 1.31
C GLN A 63 -20.76 -25.12 2.84
N ASP A 64 -19.79 -24.43 3.43
CA ASP A 64 -19.73 -24.19 4.88
C ASP A 64 -20.93 -23.38 5.38
N ILE A 65 -21.34 -22.35 4.62
CA ILE A 65 -22.55 -21.57 4.92
C ILE A 65 -23.78 -22.48 4.92
N ALA A 66 -23.94 -23.32 3.89
CA ALA A 66 -25.07 -24.25 3.78
C ALA A 66 -25.07 -25.30 4.90
N ALA A 67 -23.90 -25.74 5.35
CA ALA A 67 -23.72 -26.68 6.46
C ALA A 67 -23.86 -26.03 7.84
N GLY A 68 -24.02 -24.70 7.92
CA GLY A 68 -24.07 -23.96 9.19
C GLY A 68 -22.71 -23.88 9.90
N LEU A 69 -21.61 -24.17 9.21
CA LEU A 69 -20.23 -24.10 9.72
C LEU A 69 -19.71 -22.65 9.72
N THR A 70 -20.52 -21.74 10.23
CA THR A 70 -20.21 -20.29 10.27
C THR A 70 -20.08 -19.81 11.70
N LYS A 71 -19.39 -18.68 11.88
CA LYS A 71 -19.29 -17.98 13.16
C LYS A 71 -20.06 -16.66 13.10
N PRO A 72 -20.96 -16.38 14.06
CA PRO A 72 -21.63 -15.08 14.13
C PRO A 72 -20.63 -13.93 14.22
N TRP A 73 -20.89 -12.84 13.51
CA TRP A 73 -19.97 -11.70 13.47
C TRP A 73 -19.68 -11.10 14.86
N GLU A 74 -20.69 -11.04 15.73
CA GLU A 74 -20.52 -10.58 17.12
C GLU A 74 -19.55 -11.46 17.93
N GLN A 75 -19.54 -12.77 17.66
CA GLN A 75 -18.59 -13.68 18.30
C GLN A 75 -17.17 -13.45 17.79
N VAL A 76 -16.98 -13.25 16.48
CA VAL A 76 -15.66 -12.96 15.89
C VAL A 76 -15.07 -11.68 16.48
N LYS A 77 -15.85 -10.59 16.54
CA LYS A 77 -15.39 -9.33 17.13
C LYS A 77 -14.92 -9.49 18.57
N LYS A 78 -15.73 -10.18 19.39
CA LYS A 78 -15.38 -10.46 20.79
C LYS A 78 -14.06 -11.23 20.92
N GLU A 79 -13.82 -12.22 20.07
CA GLU A 79 -12.58 -13.00 20.08
C GLU A 79 -11.36 -12.20 19.60
N LEU A 80 -11.56 -11.22 18.70
CA LEU A 80 -10.52 -10.32 18.22
C LEU A 80 -10.31 -9.08 19.10
N GLY A 81 -11.14 -8.87 20.13
CA GLY A 81 -11.09 -7.68 20.99
C GLY A 81 -11.58 -6.40 20.32
N LEU A 82 -12.48 -6.51 19.34
CA LEU A 82 -13.12 -5.42 18.60
C LEU A 82 -14.52 -5.08 19.14
#